data_AF-A0A9D8VGR7-F1
#
_entry.id   AF-A0A9D8VGR7-F1
#
_cell.length_a   1.000
_cell.length_b   1.000
_cell.length_c   1.000
_cell.angle_alpha   90.00
_cell.angle_beta   90.00
_cell.angle_gamma   90.00
#
_symmetry.space_group_name_H-M   'P 1'
#
loop_
_entity.id
_entity.type
_entity.pdbx_description
1 polymer ?
#
loop_
_entity_poly.entity_id
_entity_poly.type
_entity_poly.pdbx_seq_one_letter_code
_entity_poly.pdbx_strand_id
1 'polypeptide(L)'
;MKLDLMDEQCFGEKLEATEEYCAAYLRLAIVEVEHQWRLQWGDPYQSFEIVWEINVGIPAGAIDESEVVCRFERVAELAVSRLPHATFGSLTSVNVVPEVAAQVATYAKSPLRREGLHFIVDVGAATVDTAAFILKQNAEGDDVYSLLSTSVEKLGAYRLHCARIDAIEASGGAVTPGFRSTVHQVPNDVASYLSDGSAGHRVLDGVDTKFHAFTKRSMHQVLHHVRKYMYPNAPAWAIGARFFVCGGGSAVSVYQKANRALSIWWHENGREIAPFEFQGILPPTNLRWSSGPPQPEFHRLSVAYGLSFPFVEVGRVRSPGEIAPVEAPERVISQFAYEDSKDLT
;
A
#
# COMPACT_ATOMS: atom_id res chain seq x y z
N MET A 1 8.98 -12.11 -5.54
CA MET A 1 7.92 -12.88 -4.85
C MET A 1 6.55 -12.24 -5.07
N LYS A 2 6.14 -11.19 -4.33
CA LYS A 2 4.80 -10.56 -4.51
C LYS A 2 4.50 -10.18 -5.97
N LEU A 3 5.43 -9.48 -6.63
CA LEU A 3 5.27 -9.10 -8.05
C LEU A 3 5.24 -10.29 -9.01
N ASP A 4 5.93 -11.39 -8.69
CA ASP A 4 5.98 -12.57 -9.55
C ASP A 4 4.68 -13.39 -9.43
N LEU A 5 4.03 -13.37 -8.26
CA LEU A 5 2.70 -13.96 -8.06
C LEU A 5 1.59 -13.16 -8.78
N MET A 6 1.78 -11.84 -8.91
CA MET A 6 0.88 -10.95 -9.64
C MET A 6 1.16 -10.91 -11.15
N ASP A 7 2.25 -11.52 -11.62
CA ASP A 7 2.62 -11.44 -13.04
C ASP A 7 1.78 -12.43 -13.85
N GLU A 8 0.91 -11.91 -14.71
CA GLU A 8 0.11 -12.69 -15.66
C GLU A 8 1.00 -13.47 -16.66
N GLN A 9 2.24 -13.02 -16.86
CA GLN A 9 3.22 -13.70 -17.73
C GLN A 9 3.98 -14.82 -17.01
N CYS A 10 3.71 -15.06 -15.72
CA CYS A 10 4.27 -16.18 -14.98
C CYS A 10 3.32 -17.39 -15.08
N PHE A 11 3.71 -18.42 -15.84
CA PHE A 11 2.89 -19.62 -16.06
C PHE A 11 3.74 -20.90 -16.08
N GLY A 12 3.08 -22.05 -15.97
CA GLY A 12 3.71 -23.38 -16.00
C GLY A 12 4.68 -23.61 -14.84
N GLU A 13 5.77 -24.33 -15.10
CA GLU A 13 6.77 -24.71 -14.09
C GLU A 13 7.35 -23.51 -13.31
N LYS A 14 7.47 -22.34 -13.95
CA LYS A 14 7.96 -21.12 -13.30
C LYS A 14 7.00 -20.61 -12.23
N LEU A 15 5.69 -20.67 -12.51
CA LEU A 15 4.66 -20.28 -11.55
C LEU A 15 4.63 -21.25 -10.37
N GLU A 16 4.64 -22.56 -10.65
CA GLU A 16 4.66 -23.59 -9.60
C GLU A 16 5.87 -23.43 -8.68
N ALA A 17 7.07 -23.26 -9.24
CA ALA A 17 8.27 -23.00 -8.45
C ALA A 17 8.14 -21.72 -7.61
N THR A 18 7.55 -20.66 -8.15
CA THR A 18 7.30 -19.40 -7.42
C THR A 18 6.34 -19.62 -6.26
N GLU A 19 5.23 -20.35 -6.47
CA GLU A 19 4.28 -20.71 -5.41
C GLU A 19 4.97 -21.53 -4.31
N GLU A 20 5.80 -22.51 -4.68
CA GLU A 20 6.54 -23.31 -3.71
C GLU A 20 7.53 -22.49 -2.87
N TYR A 21 8.27 -21.58 -3.50
CA TYR A 21 9.19 -20.69 -2.77
C TYR A 21 8.43 -19.76 -1.82
N CYS A 22 7.30 -19.20 -2.27
CA CYS A 22 6.45 -18.37 -1.43
C CYS A 22 5.86 -19.14 -0.25
N ALA A 23 5.38 -20.37 -0.48
CA ALA A 23 4.85 -21.21 0.57
C ALA A 23 5.93 -21.63 1.58
N ALA A 24 7.14 -21.94 1.11
CA ALA A 24 8.27 -22.26 1.98
C ALA A 24 8.68 -21.07 2.87
N TYR A 25 8.75 -19.86 2.29
CA TYR A 25 9.02 -18.64 3.04
C TYR A 25 7.94 -18.37 4.10
N LEU A 26 6.66 -18.42 3.69
CA LEU A 26 5.53 -18.17 4.58
C LEU A 26 5.51 -19.18 5.73
N ARG A 27 5.75 -20.47 5.45
CA ARG A 27 5.89 -21.51 6.46
C ARG A 27 6.99 -21.18 7.48
N LEU A 28 8.16 -20.75 7.03
CA LEU A 28 9.27 -20.38 7.92
C LEU A 28 8.90 -19.19 8.81
N ALA A 29 8.24 -18.18 8.26
CA ALA A 29 7.75 -17.04 9.03
C ALA A 29 6.72 -17.46 10.09
N ILE A 30 5.78 -18.34 9.73
CA ILE A 30 4.77 -18.87 10.64
C ILE A 30 5.44 -19.64 11.80
N VAL A 31 6.38 -20.54 11.49
CA VAL A 31 7.13 -21.31 12.51
C VAL A 31 7.93 -20.39 13.43
N GLU A 32 8.58 -19.37 12.89
CA GLU A 32 9.34 -18.42 13.70
C GLU A 32 8.42 -17.62 14.63
N VAL A 33 7.29 -17.12 14.14
CA VAL A 33 6.31 -16.37 14.96
C VAL A 33 5.81 -17.23 16.12
N GLU A 34 5.44 -18.47 15.86
CA GLU A 34 4.95 -19.38 16.89
C GLU A 34 6.01 -19.73 17.91
N HIS A 35 7.23 -20.01 17.46
CA HIS A 35 8.36 -20.28 18.34
C HIS A 35 8.66 -19.08 19.25
N GLN A 36 8.72 -17.88 18.69
CA GLN A 36 8.92 -16.64 19.47
C GLN A 36 7.77 -16.39 20.44
N TRP A 37 6.52 -16.63 20.02
CA TRP A 37 5.36 -16.51 20.89
C TRP A 37 5.45 -17.47 22.07
N ARG A 38 5.80 -18.76 21.85
CA ARG A 38 5.97 -19.72 22.95
C ARG A 38 7.08 -19.33 23.91
N LEU A 39 8.22 -18.87 23.40
CA LEU A 39 9.35 -18.45 24.23
C LEU A 39 9.01 -17.25 25.11
N GLN A 40 8.23 -16.30 24.60
CA GLN A 40 7.92 -15.06 25.31
C GLN A 40 6.65 -15.15 26.17
N TRP A 41 5.66 -15.92 25.71
CA TRP A 41 4.31 -15.91 26.25
C TRP A 41 3.73 -17.31 26.46
N GLY A 42 4.45 -18.41 26.22
CA GLY A 42 3.87 -19.76 26.30
C GLY A 42 3.45 -20.17 27.70
N ASP A 43 4.25 -19.83 28.73
CA ASP A 43 4.06 -20.33 30.09
C ASP A 43 2.71 -19.96 30.73
N PRO A 44 2.23 -18.69 30.66
CA PRO A 44 0.92 -18.33 31.21
C PRO A 44 -0.26 -19.01 30.50
N TYR A 45 -0.05 -19.57 29.30
CA TYR A 45 -1.11 -20.11 28.46
C TYR A 45 -1.08 -21.65 28.34
N GLN A 46 -0.25 -22.34 29.11
CA GLN A 46 -0.11 -23.81 29.04
C GLN A 46 -1.43 -24.58 29.29
N SER A 47 -2.37 -24.00 30.04
CA SER A 47 -3.68 -24.60 30.31
C SER A 47 -4.75 -24.28 29.26
N PHE A 48 -4.43 -23.51 28.23
CA PHE A 48 -5.37 -23.10 27.19
C PHE A 48 -5.09 -23.85 25.89
N GLU A 49 -6.16 -24.18 25.17
CA GLU A 49 -6.03 -24.59 23.78
C GLU A 49 -5.69 -23.36 22.93
N ILE A 50 -4.55 -23.40 22.25
CA ILE A 50 -4.15 -22.33 21.34
C ILE A 50 -4.72 -22.62 19.96
N VAL A 51 -5.51 -21.66 19.49
CA VAL A 51 -6.12 -21.67 18.17
C VAL A 51 -5.45 -20.61 17.31
N TRP A 52 -5.04 -21.00 16.10
CA TRP A 52 -4.40 -20.14 15.13
C TRP A 52 -5.36 -19.83 13.98
N GLU A 53 -5.29 -18.59 13.53
CA GLU A 53 -5.85 -18.12 12.26
C GLU A 53 -4.73 -17.45 11.49
N ILE A 54 -4.65 -17.68 10.18
CA ILE A 54 -3.63 -17.11 9.31
C ILE A 54 -4.29 -16.18 8.30
N ASN A 55 -3.97 -14.90 8.38
CA ASN A 55 -4.44 -13.87 7.45
C ASN A 55 -3.28 -13.41 6.57
N VAL A 56 -3.39 -13.61 5.25
CA VAL A 56 -2.37 -13.26 4.27
C VAL A 56 -2.81 -12.04 3.46
N GLY A 57 -1.96 -11.02 3.43
CA GLY A 57 -2.22 -9.80 2.67
C GLY A 57 -2.13 -10.01 1.15
N ILE A 58 -3.11 -9.50 0.40
CA ILE A 58 -3.04 -9.32 -1.07
C ILE A 58 -3.04 -7.86 -1.48
N PRO A 59 -2.37 -7.50 -2.59
CA PRO A 59 -2.43 -6.15 -3.12
C PRO A 59 -3.86 -5.72 -3.44
N ALA A 60 -4.21 -4.49 -3.10
CA ALA A 60 -5.58 -3.96 -3.24
C ALA A 60 -6.13 -3.98 -4.67
N GLY A 61 -5.25 -3.86 -5.68
CA GLY A 61 -5.64 -3.92 -7.09
C GLY A 61 -6.08 -5.31 -7.55
N ALA A 62 -5.60 -6.36 -6.88
CA ALA A 62 -5.84 -7.75 -7.29
C ALA A 62 -7.11 -8.36 -6.67
N ILE A 63 -7.91 -7.59 -5.93
CA ILE A 63 -9.09 -8.10 -5.23
C ILE A 63 -10.17 -8.62 -6.19
N ASP A 64 -10.28 -8.03 -7.39
CA ASP A 64 -11.20 -8.47 -8.45
C ASP A 64 -10.58 -9.55 -9.36
N GLU A 65 -9.29 -9.84 -9.20
CA GLU A 65 -8.55 -10.80 -10.02
C GLU A 65 -8.58 -12.18 -9.37
N SER A 66 -9.63 -12.95 -9.66
CA SER A 66 -9.86 -14.27 -9.04
C SER A 66 -8.66 -15.22 -9.16
N GLU A 67 -7.89 -15.14 -10.24
CA GLU A 67 -6.68 -15.93 -10.42
C GLU A 67 -5.58 -15.55 -9.42
N VAL A 68 -5.34 -14.25 -9.20
CA VAL A 68 -4.34 -13.80 -8.23
C VAL A 68 -4.78 -14.12 -6.80
N VAL A 69 -6.05 -13.94 -6.48
CA VAL A 69 -6.61 -14.35 -5.17
C VAL A 69 -6.38 -15.84 -4.94
N CYS A 70 -6.75 -16.69 -5.92
CA CYS A 70 -6.58 -18.14 -5.84
C CYS A 70 -5.10 -18.54 -5.67
N ARG A 71 -4.17 -17.87 -6.35
CA ARG A 71 -2.72 -18.11 -6.18
C ARG A 71 -2.26 -17.82 -4.75
N PHE A 72 -2.72 -16.73 -4.14
CA PHE A 72 -2.36 -16.39 -2.76
C PHE A 72 -2.99 -17.35 -1.74
N GLU A 73 -4.24 -17.76 -1.95
CA GLU A 73 -4.89 -18.81 -1.16
C GLU A 73 -4.09 -20.10 -1.24
N ARG A 74 -3.74 -20.54 -2.45
CA ARG A 74 -2.94 -21.75 -2.69
C ARG A 74 -1.58 -21.70 -2.00
N VAL A 75 -0.87 -20.58 -2.09
CA VAL A 75 0.41 -20.39 -1.40
C VAL A 75 0.25 -20.50 0.12
N ALA A 76 -0.81 -19.92 0.67
CA ALA A 76 -1.09 -19.94 2.10
C ALA A 76 -1.46 -21.35 2.59
N GLU A 77 -2.34 -22.04 1.87
CA GLU A 77 -2.70 -23.44 2.12
C GLU A 77 -1.50 -24.37 2.00
N LEU A 78 -0.64 -24.17 0.99
CA LEU A 78 0.57 -24.97 0.79
C LEU A 78 1.57 -24.74 1.94
N ALA A 79 1.71 -23.51 2.43
CA ALA A 79 2.56 -23.21 3.58
C ALA A 79 2.06 -23.96 4.83
N VAL A 80 0.75 -23.90 5.06
CA VAL A 80 0.06 -24.51 6.20
C VAL A 80 0.09 -26.03 6.18
N SER A 81 -0.21 -26.65 5.05
CA SER A 81 -0.22 -28.12 4.90
C SER A 81 1.15 -28.75 5.18
N ARG A 82 2.21 -27.94 5.10
CA ARG A 82 3.60 -28.32 5.37
C ARG A 82 4.05 -27.97 6.80
N LEU A 83 3.18 -27.40 7.65
CA LEU A 83 3.51 -27.12 9.05
C LEU A 83 3.60 -28.43 9.87
N PRO A 84 4.51 -28.50 10.85
CA PRO A 84 4.57 -29.65 11.74
C PRO A 84 3.35 -29.68 12.68
N HIS A 85 2.49 -30.69 12.52
CA HIS A 85 1.28 -30.88 13.33
C HIS A 85 1.52 -30.94 14.85
N ALA A 86 2.71 -31.34 15.28
CA ALA A 86 3.05 -31.42 16.71
C ALA A 86 3.34 -30.05 17.34
N THR A 87 3.58 -29.02 16.52
CA THR A 87 4.05 -27.71 16.98
C THR A 87 2.94 -26.67 16.93
N PHE A 88 2.16 -26.64 15.86
CA PHE A 88 0.98 -25.78 15.79
C PHE A 88 -0.19 -26.46 16.50
N GLY A 89 -0.89 -25.72 17.37
CA GLY A 89 -2.14 -26.18 17.98
C GLY A 89 -3.25 -26.38 16.93
N SER A 90 -4.48 -25.98 17.25
CA SER A 90 -5.56 -26.03 16.25
C SER A 90 -5.42 -24.86 15.27
N LEU A 91 -5.46 -25.09 13.96
CA LEU A 91 -5.58 -24.04 12.94
C LEU A 91 -7.03 -24.02 12.44
N THR A 92 -7.72 -22.90 12.56
CA THR A 92 -9.13 -22.78 12.16
C THR A 92 -9.33 -22.33 10.73
N SER A 93 -8.47 -21.43 10.26
CA SER A 93 -8.73 -20.68 9.03
C SER A 93 -7.44 -20.15 8.42
N VAL A 94 -7.43 -20.12 7.09
CA VAL A 94 -6.45 -19.42 6.25
C VAL A 94 -7.25 -18.46 5.38
N ASN A 95 -7.04 -17.17 5.56
CA ASN A 95 -7.79 -16.14 4.87
C ASN A 95 -6.85 -15.27 4.05
N VAL A 96 -7.36 -14.77 2.93
CA VAL A 96 -6.70 -13.76 2.14
C VAL A 96 -7.41 -12.43 2.34
N VAL A 97 -6.63 -11.39 2.66
CA VAL A 97 -7.13 -10.09 3.10
C VAL A 97 -6.52 -8.99 2.25
N PRO A 98 -7.32 -8.09 1.65
CA PRO A 98 -6.78 -6.93 0.96
C PRO A 98 -5.92 -6.08 1.88
N GLU A 99 -4.67 -5.83 1.49
CA GLU A 99 -3.69 -5.08 2.29
C GLU A 99 -4.22 -3.71 2.68
N VAL A 100 -4.97 -3.03 1.80
CA VAL A 100 -5.63 -1.76 2.12
C VAL A 100 -6.52 -1.88 3.35
N ALA A 101 -7.37 -2.92 3.42
CA ALA A 101 -8.29 -3.12 4.53
C ALA A 101 -7.55 -3.44 5.81
N ALA A 102 -6.56 -4.34 5.74
CA ALA A 102 -5.69 -4.61 6.88
C ALA A 102 -4.99 -3.33 7.37
N GLN A 103 -4.35 -2.58 6.46
CA GLN A 103 -3.60 -1.38 6.80
C GLN A 103 -4.48 -0.34 7.50
N VAL A 104 -5.71 -0.14 7.00
CA VAL A 104 -6.64 0.86 7.56
C VAL A 104 -7.49 0.34 8.72
N ALA A 105 -7.52 -0.97 8.99
CA ALA A 105 -8.26 -1.53 10.13
C ALA A 105 -7.80 -0.91 11.46
N THR A 106 -6.50 -0.62 11.60
CA THR A 106 -5.96 0.10 12.76
C THR A 106 -6.61 1.48 12.92
N TYR A 107 -6.73 2.22 11.81
CA TYR A 107 -7.35 3.55 11.81
C TYR A 107 -8.86 3.46 12.05
N ALA A 108 -9.54 2.50 11.43
CA ALA A 108 -10.97 2.28 11.57
C ALA A 108 -11.35 1.97 13.02
N LYS A 109 -10.51 1.23 13.74
CA LYS A 109 -10.67 0.94 15.19
C LYS A 109 -10.12 2.04 16.11
N SER A 110 -9.58 3.14 15.57
CA SER A 110 -8.96 4.21 16.37
C SER A 110 -9.97 5.31 16.76
N PRO A 111 -9.73 6.04 17.87
CA PRO A 111 -10.53 7.23 18.21
C PRO A 111 -10.44 8.38 17.18
N LEU A 112 -9.48 8.33 16.25
CA LEU A 112 -9.30 9.33 15.20
C LEU A 112 -10.10 9.02 13.92
N ARG A 113 -10.86 7.91 13.94
CA ARG A 113 -11.75 7.47 12.87
C ARG A 113 -12.65 8.61 12.41
N ARG A 114 -12.71 8.78 11.10
CA ARG A 114 -13.71 9.58 10.39
C ARG A 114 -14.31 8.71 9.30
N GLU A 115 -15.62 8.78 9.14
CA GLU A 115 -16.29 8.13 8.00
C GLU A 115 -16.15 8.98 6.72
N GLY A 116 -16.37 8.34 5.59
CA GLY A 116 -16.37 9.00 4.28
C GLY A 116 -15.13 8.68 3.45
N LEU A 117 -14.80 9.58 2.52
CA LEU A 117 -13.76 9.40 1.51
C LEU A 117 -12.35 9.56 2.10
N HIS A 118 -11.53 8.55 1.89
CA HIS A 118 -10.14 8.48 2.29
C HIS A 118 -9.26 8.01 1.13
N PHE A 119 -7.98 8.30 1.23
CA PHE A 119 -6.94 7.84 0.31
C PHE A 119 -5.82 7.19 1.11
N ILE A 120 -5.18 6.19 0.50
CA ILE A 120 -3.95 5.60 1.01
C ILE A 120 -2.92 5.54 -0.11
N VAL A 121 -1.66 5.80 0.24
CA VAL A 121 -0.49 5.71 -0.62
C VAL A 121 0.54 4.88 0.14
N ASP A 122 0.66 3.61 -0.22
CA ASP A 122 1.66 2.70 0.34
C ASP A 122 2.89 2.67 -0.57
N VAL A 123 4.01 3.20 -0.08
CA VAL A 123 5.29 3.19 -0.77
C VAL A 123 6.11 2.01 -0.26
N GLY A 124 5.97 0.88 -0.95
CA GLY A 124 6.76 -0.32 -0.72
C GLY A 124 8.17 -0.24 -1.32
N ALA A 125 8.90 -1.34 -1.20
CA ALA A 125 10.21 -1.47 -1.85
C ALA A 125 10.07 -1.50 -3.38
N ALA A 126 9.15 -2.31 -3.91
CA ALA A 126 9.02 -2.51 -5.34
C ALA A 126 7.91 -1.67 -5.99
N THR A 127 6.83 -1.37 -5.24
CA THR A 127 5.64 -0.69 -5.76
C THR A 127 5.28 0.57 -4.98
N VAL A 128 4.48 1.41 -5.62
CA VAL A 128 3.65 2.43 -4.98
C VAL A 128 2.20 2.03 -5.24
N ASP A 129 1.46 1.76 -4.18
CA ASP A 129 0.07 1.34 -4.23
C ASP A 129 -0.79 2.53 -3.75
N THR A 130 -1.64 3.06 -4.63
CA THR A 130 -2.59 4.13 -4.30
C THR A 130 -4.00 3.58 -4.36
N ALA A 131 -4.79 3.82 -3.30
CA ALA A 131 -6.19 3.45 -3.29
C ALA A 131 -7.05 4.58 -2.70
N ALA A 132 -8.23 4.77 -3.28
CA ALA A 132 -9.28 5.61 -2.75
C ALA A 132 -10.41 4.73 -2.23
N PHE A 133 -10.91 5.03 -1.03
CA PHE A 133 -11.94 4.21 -0.41
C PHE A 133 -12.90 5.01 0.45
N ILE A 134 -14.11 4.48 0.61
CA ILE A 134 -15.08 4.99 1.57
C ILE A 134 -15.05 4.08 2.80
N LEU A 135 -14.83 4.66 3.98
CA LEU A 135 -15.00 3.99 5.26
C LEU A 135 -16.38 4.33 5.85
N LYS A 136 -17.16 3.30 6.13
CA LYS A 136 -18.48 3.38 6.81
C LYS A 136 -18.71 2.14 7.66
N GLN A 137 -19.64 2.21 8.59
CA GLN A 137 -20.21 1.01 9.22
C GLN A 137 -21.48 0.54 8.49
N ASN A 138 -21.69 -0.78 8.42
CA ASN A 138 -22.97 -1.36 8.00
C ASN A 138 -24.01 -1.24 9.14
N ALA A 139 -25.22 -1.77 8.92
CA ALA A 139 -26.29 -1.76 9.93
C ALA A 139 -25.98 -2.64 11.16
N GLU A 140 -25.06 -3.58 11.03
CA GLU A 140 -24.62 -4.51 12.08
C GLU A 140 -23.44 -3.94 12.90
N GLY A 141 -22.87 -2.81 12.47
CA GLY A 141 -21.75 -2.14 13.12
C GLY A 141 -20.37 -2.54 12.58
N ASP A 142 -20.29 -3.39 11.57
CA ASP A 142 -19.02 -3.80 10.96
C ASP A 142 -18.49 -2.72 10.02
N ASP A 143 -17.17 -2.53 10.04
CA ASP A 143 -16.52 -1.64 9.10
C ASP A 143 -16.59 -2.19 7.66
N VAL A 144 -16.92 -1.31 6.73
CA VAL A 144 -16.96 -1.57 5.29
C VAL A 144 -16.04 -0.60 4.58
N TYR A 145 -15.07 -1.15 3.84
CA TYR A 145 -14.13 -0.42 3.00
C TYR A 145 -14.55 -0.56 1.54
N SER A 146 -15.17 0.48 0.99
CA SER A 146 -15.58 0.48 -0.42
C SER A 146 -14.49 1.09 -1.28
N LEU A 147 -13.73 0.26 -2.00
CA LEU A 147 -12.62 0.67 -2.86
C LEU A 147 -13.16 1.30 -4.15
N LEU A 148 -12.96 2.61 -4.31
CA LEU A 148 -13.48 3.36 -5.46
C LEU A 148 -12.55 3.32 -6.67
N SER A 149 -11.24 3.31 -6.43
CA SER A 149 -10.21 3.33 -7.47
C SER A 149 -8.87 2.96 -6.87
N THR A 150 -8.07 2.21 -7.62
CA THR A 150 -6.76 1.72 -7.21
C THR A 150 -5.74 1.92 -8.34
N SER A 151 -4.45 2.01 -8.00
CA SER A 151 -3.32 2.01 -8.93
C SER A 151 -2.13 1.37 -8.23
N VAL A 152 -1.44 0.48 -8.93
CA VAL A 152 -0.23 -0.22 -8.46
C VAL A 152 0.87 0.04 -9.48
N GLU A 153 1.87 0.82 -9.10
CA GLU A 153 2.94 1.23 -10.00
C GLU A 153 4.28 0.64 -9.56
N LYS A 154 5.15 0.27 -10.51
CA LYS A 154 6.53 -0.23 -10.23
C LYS A 154 7.50 0.92 -9.85
N LEU A 155 7.07 1.79 -8.94
CA LEU A 155 7.73 3.02 -8.53
C LEU A 155 8.27 2.97 -7.09
N GLY A 156 8.37 1.79 -6.48
CA GLY A 156 8.78 1.66 -5.07
C GLY A 156 10.23 2.10 -4.78
N ALA A 157 10.57 2.23 -3.51
CA ALA A 157 11.83 2.85 -3.08
C ALA A 157 13.07 2.08 -3.55
N TYR A 158 13.04 0.74 -3.58
CA TYR A 158 14.13 -0.06 -4.12
C TYR A 158 14.28 0.11 -5.63
N ARG A 159 13.17 0.31 -6.37
CA ARG A 159 13.24 0.64 -7.81
C ARG A 159 13.89 2.00 -8.04
N LEU A 160 13.55 2.99 -7.21
CA LEU A 160 14.24 4.29 -7.22
C LEU A 160 15.73 4.12 -6.93
N HIS A 161 16.08 3.33 -5.91
CA HIS A 161 17.46 3.03 -5.55
C HIS A 161 18.25 2.41 -6.72
N CYS A 162 17.71 1.36 -7.36
CA CYS A 162 18.33 0.75 -8.54
C CYS A 162 18.47 1.76 -9.70
N ALA A 163 17.40 2.52 -10.00
CA ALA A 163 17.44 3.50 -11.09
C ALA A 163 18.49 4.59 -10.87
N ARG A 164 18.71 4.99 -9.61
CA ARG A 164 19.79 5.93 -9.24
C ARG A 164 21.16 5.32 -9.48
N ILE A 165 21.41 4.09 -9.02
CA ILE A 165 22.66 3.36 -9.23
C ILE A 165 22.96 3.20 -10.73
N ASP A 166 21.97 2.70 -11.49
CA ASP A 166 22.14 2.45 -12.92
C ASP A 166 22.42 3.76 -13.69
N ALA A 167 21.81 4.88 -13.26
CA ALA A 167 22.08 6.18 -13.86
C ALA A 167 23.49 6.71 -13.56
N ILE A 168 24.01 6.48 -12.35
CA ILE A 168 25.41 6.82 -12.00
C ILE A 168 26.37 6.02 -12.88
N GLU A 169 26.20 4.70 -12.92
CA GLU A 169 27.07 3.81 -13.70
C GLU A 169 27.02 4.14 -15.20
N ALA A 170 25.83 4.40 -15.75
CA ALA A 170 25.66 4.82 -17.15
C ALA A 170 26.33 6.17 -17.47
N SER A 171 26.48 7.05 -16.47
CA SER A 171 27.21 8.31 -16.60
C SER A 171 28.72 8.18 -16.43
N GLY A 172 29.23 6.96 -16.21
CA GLY A 172 30.64 6.68 -15.92
C GLY A 172 31.06 7.01 -14.49
N GLY A 173 30.10 7.28 -13.59
CA GLY A 173 30.35 7.54 -12.18
C GLY A 173 30.57 6.26 -11.38
N ALA A 174 31.28 6.38 -10.26
CA ALA A 174 31.51 5.29 -9.33
C ALA A 174 30.47 5.30 -8.20
N VAL A 175 29.81 4.16 -7.99
CA VAL A 175 28.83 3.95 -6.92
C VAL A 175 29.54 3.50 -5.65
N THR A 176 29.12 4.02 -4.50
CA THR A 176 29.62 3.59 -3.19
C THR A 176 29.52 2.07 -3.04
N PRO A 177 30.63 1.36 -2.70
CA PRO A 177 30.62 -0.08 -2.52
C PRO A 177 29.56 -0.56 -1.53
N GLY A 178 28.87 -1.66 -1.85
CA GLY A 178 27.84 -2.27 -0.99
C GLY A 178 26.42 -1.73 -1.16
N PHE A 179 26.21 -0.68 -1.97
CA PHE A 179 24.88 -0.13 -2.23
C PHE A 179 23.98 -1.10 -2.99
N ARG A 180 24.51 -1.86 -3.97
CA ARG A 180 23.74 -2.89 -4.68
C ARG A 180 23.22 -4.03 -3.78
N SER A 181 23.86 -4.26 -2.63
CA SER A 181 23.58 -5.39 -1.73
C SER A 181 22.85 -5.00 -0.44
N THR A 182 22.41 -3.75 -0.29
CA THR A 182 21.89 -3.26 0.99
C THR A 182 20.39 -3.45 1.15
N VAL A 183 19.98 -3.98 2.30
CA VAL A 183 18.58 -3.99 2.80
C VAL A 183 18.24 -2.72 3.61
N HIS A 184 19.13 -1.72 3.59
CA HIS A 184 18.97 -0.49 4.35
C HIS A 184 17.98 0.47 3.71
N GLN A 185 17.52 1.44 4.51
CA GLN A 185 16.66 2.50 4.01
C GLN A 185 17.34 3.25 2.86
N VAL A 186 16.56 3.49 1.80
CA VAL A 186 17.01 4.20 0.60
C VAL A 186 17.43 5.62 1.00
N PRO A 187 18.69 6.01 0.75
CA PRO A 187 19.16 7.34 1.12
C PRO A 187 18.35 8.45 0.44
N ASN A 188 18.03 9.48 1.22
CA ASN A 188 17.39 10.69 0.72
C ASN A 188 18.35 11.56 -0.09
N ASP A 189 19.61 11.57 0.33
CA ASP A 189 20.65 12.38 -0.29
C ASP A 189 21.34 11.61 -1.41
N VAL A 190 21.41 12.27 -2.55
CA VAL A 190 22.12 11.86 -3.76
C VAL A 190 23.61 11.67 -3.47
N ALA A 191 24.22 12.52 -2.64
CA ALA A 191 25.65 12.44 -2.33
C ALA A 191 26.03 11.11 -1.65
N SER A 192 25.07 10.46 -0.97
CA SER A 192 25.32 9.16 -0.33
C SER A 192 25.68 8.04 -1.33
N TYR A 193 25.26 8.17 -2.60
CA TYR A 193 25.50 7.16 -3.63
C TYR A 193 26.87 7.30 -4.32
N LEU A 194 27.54 8.44 -4.19
CA LEU A 194 28.74 8.78 -4.94
C LEU A 194 29.98 8.53 -4.09
N SER A 195 30.93 7.74 -4.59
CA SER A 195 32.16 7.43 -3.85
C SER A 195 33.20 8.56 -3.84
N ASP A 196 33.08 9.55 -4.73
CA ASP A 196 34.14 10.55 -4.99
C ASP A 196 33.62 11.99 -5.14
N GLY A 197 32.33 12.26 -4.87
CA GLY A 197 31.74 13.60 -5.02
C GLY A 197 31.63 14.10 -6.46
N SER A 198 31.75 13.21 -7.47
CA SER A 198 31.68 13.54 -8.89
C SER A 198 30.31 14.07 -9.37
N ALA A 199 30.24 14.50 -10.64
CA ALA A 199 29.15 15.22 -11.30
C ALA A 199 27.79 14.47 -11.43
N GLY A 200 27.54 13.45 -10.60
CA GLY A 200 26.32 12.64 -10.60
C GLY A 200 25.05 13.34 -10.09
N HIS A 201 25.18 14.52 -9.47
CA HIS A 201 24.05 15.25 -8.89
C HIS A 201 22.93 15.53 -9.91
N ARG A 202 23.25 16.08 -11.09
CA ARG A 202 22.24 16.39 -12.12
C ARG A 202 21.59 15.15 -12.74
N VAL A 203 22.34 14.05 -12.85
CA VAL A 203 21.85 12.78 -13.39
C VAL A 203 20.80 12.19 -12.43
N LEU A 204 21.10 12.23 -11.14
CA LEU A 204 20.21 11.75 -10.09
C LEU A 204 18.98 12.65 -9.90
N ASP A 205 19.13 13.97 -10.04
CA ASP A 205 18.00 14.91 -10.08
C ASP A 205 17.01 14.54 -11.20
N GLY A 206 17.53 14.09 -12.35
CA GLY A 206 16.70 13.61 -13.47
C GLY A 206 15.92 12.33 -13.13
N VAL A 207 16.52 11.38 -12.41
CA VAL A 207 15.85 10.17 -11.94
C VAL A 207 14.76 10.51 -10.91
N ASP A 208 15.11 11.31 -9.91
CA ASP A 208 14.19 11.74 -8.85
C ASP A 208 13.00 12.53 -9.42
N THR A 209 13.25 13.42 -10.37
CA THR A 209 12.20 14.18 -11.07
C THR A 209 11.24 13.25 -11.82
N LYS A 210 11.76 12.20 -12.48
CA LYS A 210 10.92 11.21 -13.16
C LYS A 210 10.04 10.44 -12.16
N PHE A 211 10.63 9.90 -11.09
CA PHE A 211 9.88 9.17 -10.06
C PHE A 211 8.84 10.07 -9.38
N HIS A 212 9.20 11.32 -9.06
CA HIS A 212 8.28 12.32 -8.54
C HIS A 212 7.09 12.54 -9.48
N ALA A 213 7.36 12.80 -10.76
CA ALA A 213 6.33 13.08 -11.75
C ALA A 213 5.40 11.86 -11.98
N PHE A 214 5.95 10.65 -12.08
CA PHE A 214 5.17 9.44 -12.27
C PHE A 214 4.33 9.10 -11.03
N THR A 215 4.89 9.22 -9.83
CA THR A 215 4.13 9.01 -8.58
C THR A 215 2.99 10.02 -8.48
N LYS A 216 3.25 11.31 -8.72
CA LYS A 216 2.22 12.36 -8.72
C LYS A 216 1.12 12.04 -9.75
N ARG A 217 1.51 11.60 -10.95
CA ARG A 217 0.57 11.28 -12.03
C ARG A 217 -0.34 10.10 -11.67
N SER A 218 0.21 9.01 -11.13
CA SER A 218 -0.56 7.85 -10.70
C SER A 218 -1.59 8.25 -9.64
N MET A 219 -1.17 8.96 -8.60
CA MET A 219 -2.12 9.47 -7.58
C MET A 219 -3.17 10.39 -8.20
N HIS A 220 -2.77 11.31 -9.08
CA HIS A 220 -3.69 12.21 -9.76
C HIS A 220 -4.76 11.46 -10.56
N GLN A 221 -4.41 10.35 -11.24
CA GLN A 221 -5.36 9.55 -12.00
C GLN A 221 -6.43 8.93 -11.09
N VAL A 222 -6.03 8.37 -9.94
CA VAL A 222 -6.95 7.84 -8.92
C VAL A 222 -7.90 8.94 -8.44
N LEU A 223 -7.37 10.10 -8.03
CA LEU A 223 -8.17 11.22 -7.54
C LEU A 223 -9.15 11.73 -8.59
N HIS A 224 -8.65 11.92 -9.81
CA HIS A 224 -9.46 12.41 -10.92
C HIS A 224 -10.60 11.44 -11.25
N HIS A 225 -10.31 10.14 -11.29
CA HIS A 225 -11.33 9.12 -11.50
C HIS A 225 -12.41 9.18 -10.40
N VAL A 226 -12.00 9.24 -9.14
CA VAL A 226 -12.94 9.31 -8.01
C VAL A 226 -13.77 10.59 -8.06
N ARG A 227 -13.13 11.75 -8.24
CA ARG A 227 -13.82 13.05 -8.27
C ARG A 227 -14.80 13.16 -9.44
N LYS A 228 -14.48 12.54 -10.57
CA LYS A 228 -15.29 12.66 -11.78
C LYS A 228 -16.40 11.63 -11.88
N TYR A 229 -16.13 10.38 -11.49
CA TYR A 229 -17.00 9.26 -11.81
C TYR A 229 -17.53 8.51 -10.58
N MET A 230 -16.81 8.49 -9.45
CA MET A 230 -17.19 7.62 -8.34
C MET A 230 -17.86 8.35 -7.18
N TYR A 231 -17.29 9.48 -6.74
CA TYR A 231 -17.81 10.23 -5.60
C TYR A 231 -17.56 11.74 -5.74
N PRO A 232 -18.17 12.40 -6.75
CA PRO A 232 -17.98 13.82 -7.02
C PRO A 232 -18.39 14.71 -5.83
N ASN A 233 -19.51 14.41 -5.19
CA ASN A 233 -20.07 15.28 -4.16
C ASN A 233 -19.62 14.90 -2.74
N ALA A 234 -18.48 14.21 -2.60
CA ALA A 234 -17.97 13.84 -1.29
C ALA A 234 -17.63 15.11 -0.48
N PRO A 235 -18.12 15.26 0.77
CA PRO A 235 -17.78 16.41 1.62
C PRO A 235 -16.28 16.58 1.84
N ALA A 236 -15.53 15.47 1.81
CA ALA A 236 -14.08 15.41 1.95
C ALA A 236 -13.34 16.34 0.97
N TRP A 237 -13.88 16.59 -0.22
CA TRP A 237 -13.26 17.53 -1.17
C TRP A 237 -13.17 18.95 -0.60
N ALA A 238 -14.24 19.43 0.01
CA ALA A 238 -14.33 20.79 0.53
C ALA A 238 -13.64 20.98 1.89
N ILE A 239 -13.52 19.93 2.71
CA ILE A 239 -12.95 20.01 4.06
C ILE A 239 -11.51 19.51 4.17
N GLY A 240 -10.98 18.89 3.10
CA GLY A 240 -9.64 18.31 3.06
C GLY A 240 -9.71 16.79 3.19
N ALA A 241 -9.55 16.10 2.06
CA ALA A 241 -9.55 14.65 2.06
C ALA A 241 -8.30 14.10 2.75
N ARG A 242 -8.46 13.00 3.49
CA ARG A 242 -7.38 12.40 4.28
C ARG A 242 -6.60 11.40 3.44
N PHE A 243 -5.28 11.54 3.48
CA PHE A 243 -4.30 10.67 2.84
C PHE A 243 -3.46 9.97 3.91
N PHE A 244 -3.55 8.65 3.94
CA PHE A 244 -2.61 7.83 4.69
C PHE A 244 -1.37 7.56 3.83
N VAL A 245 -0.21 8.02 4.29
CA VAL A 245 1.06 7.73 3.63
C VAL A 245 1.78 6.65 4.44
N CYS A 246 1.91 5.47 3.85
CA CYS A 246 2.40 4.27 4.52
C CYS A 246 3.54 3.61 3.73
N GLY A 247 4.10 2.53 4.27
CA GLY A 247 5.16 1.76 3.61
C GLY A 247 6.55 2.28 3.90
N GLY A 248 7.54 1.38 3.87
CA GLY A 248 8.90 1.68 4.29
C GLY A 248 9.63 2.72 3.43
N GLY A 249 9.13 3.01 2.23
CA GLY A 249 9.60 4.05 1.33
C GLY A 249 8.95 5.42 1.51
N SER A 250 7.89 5.56 2.33
CA SER A 250 7.15 6.81 2.53
C SER A 250 8.00 7.97 3.06
N ALA A 251 9.07 7.65 3.78
CA ALA A 251 10.03 8.62 4.31
C ALA A 251 11.00 9.16 3.24
N VAL A 252 11.00 8.60 2.03
CA VAL A 252 11.86 9.07 0.95
C VAL A 252 11.30 10.36 0.35
N SER A 253 12.15 11.39 0.25
CA SER A 253 11.77 12.76 -0.05
C SER A 253 11.09 12.93 -1.40
N VAL A 254 11.40 12.07 -2.38
CA VAL A 254 10.77 12.04 -3.71
C VAL A 254 9.25 11.86 -3.59
N TYR A 255 8.79 10.93 -2.76
CA TYR A 255 7.36 10.65 -2.57
C TYR A 255 6.68 11.74 -1.72
N GLN A 256 7.37 12.24 -0.68
CA GLN A 256 6.85 13.36 0.12
C GLN A 256 6.64 14.63 -0.73
N LYS A 257 7.58 14.92 -1.64
CA LYS A 257 7.46 16.01 -2.61
C LYS A 257 6.33 15.76 -3.60
N ALA A 258 6.09 14.51 -4.01
CA ALA A 258 4.98 14.16 -4.91
C ALA A 258 3.63 14.40 -4.24
N ASN A 259 3.46 13.96 -2.99
CA ASN A 259 2.26 14.18 -2.18
C ASN A 259 1.95 15.68 -2.01
N ARG A 260 2.96 16.47 -1.64
CA ARG A 260 2.80 17.92 -1.48
C ARG A 260 2.44 18.61 -2.81
N ALA A 261 3.12 18.25 -3.89
CA ALA A 261 2.86 18.81 -5.22
C ALA A 261 1.48 18.40 -5.78
N LEU A 262 0.96 17.24 -5.39
CA LEU A 262 -0.40 16.81 -5.70
C LEU A 262 -1.42 17.70 -4.99
N SER A 263 -1.26 17.89 -3.67
CA SER A 263 -2.14 18.72 -2.84
C SER A 263 -2.27 20.15 -3.36
N ILE A 264 -1.11 20.78 -3.61
CA ILE A 264 -1.02 22.15 -4.12
C ILE A 264 -1.77 22.26 -5.45
N TRP A 265 -1.47 21.36 -6.39
CA TRP A 265 -2.09 21.41 -7.71
C TRP A 265 -3.61 21.26 -7.64
N TRP A 266 -4.13 20.32 -6.85
CA TRP A 266 -5.57 20.12 -6.70
C TRP A 266 -6.27 21.27 -5.98
N HIS A 267 -5.61 21.89 -5.00
CA HIS A 267 -6.14 23.07 -4.32
C HIS A 267 -6.20 24.29 -5.25
N GLU A 268 -5.16 24.51 -6.05
CA GLU A 268 -5.07 25.66 -6.95
C GLU A 268 -5.94 25.53 -8.21
N ASN A 269 -6.14 24.30 -8.71
CA ASN A 269 -6.82 24.05 -9.99
C ASN A 269 -8.21 23.42 -9.82
N GLY A 270 -8.53 22.89 -8.64
CA GLY A 270 -9.78 22.24 -8.34
C GLY A 270 -10.84 23.20 -7.79
N ARG A 271 -12.08 23.09 -8.29
CA ARG A 271 -13.21 23.82 -7.71
C ARG A 271 -13.59 23.22 -6.35
N GLU A 272 -13.60 24.06 -5.31
CA GLU A 272 -14.01 23.71 -3.95
C GLU A 272 -13.19 22.54 -3.36
N ILE A 273 -11.88 22.55 -3.61
CA ILE A 273 -10.97 21.54 -3.07
C ILE A 273 -10.07 22.18 -2.02
N ALA A 274 -10.24 21.77 -0.77
CA ALA A 274 -9.34 22.15 0.32
C ALA A 274 -8.03 21.36 0.24
N PRO A 275 -6.93 21.88 0.82
CA PRO A 275 -5.67 21.14 0.91
C PRO A 275 -5.88 19.77 1.59
N PHE A 276 -5.25 18.72 1.04
CA PHE A 276 -5.38 17.37 1.59
C PHE A 276 -4.63 17.20 2.91
N GLU A 277 -5.19 16.39 3.82
CA GLU A 277 -4.59 16.03 5.10
C GLU A 277 -3.68 14.79 4.92
N PHE A 278 -2.38 14.98 4.71
CA PHE A 278 -1.42 13.87 4.67
C PHE A 278 -0.94 13.49 6.07
N GLN A 279 -1.07 12.22 6.44
CA GLN A 279 -0.58 11.68 7.71
C GLN A 279 -0.21 10.19 7.58
N GLY A 280 0.65 9.71 8.48
CA GLY A 280 0.80 8.27 8.68
C GLY A 280 -0.37 7.70 9.50
N ILE A 281 -0.56 6.38 9.45
CA ILE A 281 -1.43 5.71 10.43
C ILE A 281 -0.69 5.72 11.77
N LEU A 282 -1.35 6.23 12.80
CA LEU A 282 -0.76 6.28 14.13
C LEU A 282 -0.69 4.88 14.75
N PRO A 283 0.38 4.57 15.50
CA PRO A 283 0.44 3.34 16.25
C PRO A 283 -0.70 3.31 17.29
N PRO A 284 -1.37 2.16 17.47
CA PRO A 284 -2.40 2.04 18.47
C PRO A 284 -1.78 2.01 19.87
N THR A 285 -2.47 2.58 20.85
CA THR A 285 -1.93 2.82 22.20
C THR A 285 -1.66 1.54 22.99
N ASN A 286 -2.30 0.43 22.61
CA ASN A 286 -2.11 -0.89 23.21
C ASN A 286 -0.97 -1.69 22.59
N LEU A 287 -0.33 -1.21 21.52
CA LEU A 287 0.81 -1.89 20.90
C LEU A 287 2.03 -1.82 21.83
N ARG A 288 2.49 -2.99 22.27
CA ARG A 288 3.69 -3.12 23.11
C ARG A 288 4.90 -3.37 22.23
N TRP A 289 5.97 -2.61 22.50
CA TRP A 289 7.25 -2.76 21.83
C TRP A 289 8.22 -3.45 22.78
N SER A 290 8.98 -4.43 22.29
CA SER A 290 9.97 -5.16 23.08
C SER A 290 11.15 -4.29 23.53
N SER A 291 11.39 -3.17 22.83
CA SER A 291 12.48 -2.23 23.13
C SER A 291 12.06 -0.76 22.87
N GLY A 292 11.47 -0.12 23.89
CA GLY A 292 11.27 1.34 23.93
C GLY A 292 9.91 1.86 23.45
N PRO A 293 9.74 3.19 23.31
CA PRO A 293 8.48 3.79 22.85
C PRO A 293 8.16 3.37 21.40
N PRO A 294 6.91 3.60 20.94
CA PRO A 294 6.50 3.25 19.58
C PRO A 294 7.48 3.78 18.55
N GLN A 295 8.08 2.89 17.77
CA GLN A 295 9.05 3.30 16.77
C GLN A 295 8.32 4.11 15.68
N PRO A 296 8.95 5.16 15.13
CA PRO A 296 8.42 5.95 14.00
C PRO A 296 8.13 5.11 12.74
N GLU A 297 8.44 3.81 12.78
CA GLU A 297 8.30 2.82 11.74
C GLU A 297 6.96 2.06 11.74
N PHE A 298 5.98 2.41 12.59
CA PHE A 298 4.69 1.69 12.59
C PHE A 298 4.03 1.62 11.21
N HIS A 299 4.26 2.62 10.35
CA HIS A 299 3.81 2.62 8.96
C HIS A 299 4.32 1.43 8.12
N ARG A 300 5.38 0.73 8.55
CA ARG A 300 5.89 -0.53 7.97
C ARG A 300 5.17 -1.77 8.50
N LEU A 301 4.64 -1.68 9.71
CA LEU A 301 3.96 -2.77 10.41
C LEU A 301 2.43 -2.66 10.33
N SER A 302 1.88 -1.56 9.84
CA SER A 302 0.44 -1.28 9.86
C SER A 302 -0.39 -2.35 9.15
N VAL A 303 0.09 -2.88 8.02
CA VAL A 303 -0.54 -4.02 7.33
C VAL A 303 -0.52 -5.25 8.23
N ALA A 304 0.66 -5.64 8.75
CA ALA A 304 0.81 -6.82 9.59
C ALA A 304 -0.01 -6.73 10.88
N TYR A 305 -0.08 -5.55 11.49
CA TYR A 305 -0.93 -5.30 12.66
C TYR A 305 -2.41 -5.44 12.31
N GLY A 306 -2.84 -4.92 11.16
CA GLY A 306 -4.20 -5.14 10.65
C GLY A 306 -4.54 -6.60 10.41
N LEU A 307 -3.62 -7.35 9.80
CA LEU A 307 -3.77 -8.80 9.57
C LEU A 307 -3.80 -9.61 10.87
N SER A 308 -3.34 -9.04 11.99
CA SER A 308 -3.38 -9.71 13.30
C SER A 308 -4.77 -9.71 13.94
N PHE A 309 -5.71 -8.90 13.45
CA PHE A 309 -7.09 -8.98 13.87
C PHE A 309 -7.73 -10.27 13.33
N PRO A 310 -8.70 -10.86 14.06
CA PRO A 310 -9.55 -11.89 13.51
C PRO A 310 -10.13 -11.45 12.15
N PHE A 311 -10.23 -12.36 11.18
CA PHE A 311 -10.65 -12.05 9.81
C PHE A 311 -11.97 -11.30 9.77
N VAL A 312 -12.93 -11.76 10.58
CA VAL A 312 -14.26 -11.13 10.73
C VAL A 312 -14.19 -9.71 11.29
N GLU A 313 -13.15 -9.39 12.06
CA GLU A 313 -12.95 -8.07 12.67
C GLU A 313 -12.15 -7.10 11.81
N VAL A 314 -11.46 -7.57 10.76
CA VAL A 314 -10.75 -6.69 9.83
C VAL A 314 -11.75 -5.77 9.13
N GLY A 315 -12.94 -6.26 8.85
CA GLY A 315 -14.02 -5.56 8.16
C GLY A 315 -14.16 -6.00 6.71
N ARG A 316 -15.30 -5.65 6.10
CA ARG A 316 -15.66 -6.11 4.76
C ARG A 316 -15.09 -5.17 3.70
N VAL A 317 -14.50 -5.74 2.65
CA VAL A 317 -14.09 -4.96 1.47
C VAL A 317 -15.13 -5.09 0.37
N ARG A 318 -15.48 -3.97 -0.24
CA ARG A 318 -16.18 -3.93 -1.53
C ARG A 318 -15.19 -3.50 -2.59
N SER A 319 -15.02 -4.32 -3.62
CA SER A 319 -14.06 -4.06 -4.67
C SER A 319 -14.55 -2.97 -5.65
N PRO A 320 -13.67 -2.40 -6.48
CA PRO A 320 -14.08 -1.44 -7.51
C PRO A 320 -15.16 -1.99 -8.45
N GLY A 321 -15.09 -3.26 -8.84
CA GLY A 321 -16.09 -3.90 -9.70
C GLY A 321 -17.51 -3.96 -9.10
N GLU A 322 -17.63 -3.94 -7.77
CA GLU A 322 -18.92 -3.96 -7.06
C GLU A 322 -19.57 -2.57 -6.89
N ILE A 323 -18.91 -1.50 -7.36
CA ILE A 323 -19.35 -0.12 -7.15
C ILE A 323 -19.62 0.51 -8.50
N ALA A 324 -20.90 0.76 -8.78
CA ALA A 324 -21.30 1.46 -9.99
C ALA A 324 -20.79 2.92 -9.98
N PRO A 325 -20.24 3.43 -11.10
CA PRO A 325 -20.00 4.85 -11.28
C PRO A 325 -21.29 5.65 -11.13
N VAL A 326 -21.18 6.89 -10.67
CA VAL A 326 -22.28 7.85 -10.69
C VAL A 326 -22.62 8.14 -12.15
N GLU A 327 -23.90 8.08 -12.50
CA GLU A 327 -24.38 8.49 -13.82
C GLU A 327 -23.87 9.91 -14.11
N ALA A 328 -23.16 10.07 -15.23
CA ALA A 328 -22.74 11.39 -15.65
C ALA A 328 -24.02 12.24 -15.80
N PRO A 329 -24.06 13.48 -15.28
CA PRO A 329 -25.19 14.34 -15.57
C PRO A 329 -25.33 14.40 -17.09
N GLU A 330 -26.53 14.10 -17.60
CA GLU A 330 -26.84 14.29 -19.02
C GLU A 330 -26.29 15.66 -19.41
N ARG A 331 -25.49 15.70 -20.48
CA ARG A 331 -25.11 16.99 -21.07
C ARG A 331 -26.43 17.66 -21.44
N VAL A 332 -26.90 18.56 -20.59
CA VAL A 332 -27.85 19.59 -21.01
C VAL A 332 -27.07 20.37 -22.05
N ILE A 333 -27.26 20.00 -23.33
CA ILE A 333 -26.83 20.82 -24.45
C ILE A 333 -27.69 22.07 -24.32
N SER A 334 -27.21 23.08 -23.59
CA SER A 334 -27.81 24.40 -23.65
C SER A 334 -27.60 24.87 -25.09
N GLN A 335 -28.67 24.90 -25.88
CA GLN A 335 -28.70 25.41 -27.25
C GLN A 335 -28.45 26.93 -27.34
N PHE A 336 -27.71 27.53 -26.40
CA PHE A 336 -27.42 28.95 -26.38
C PHE A 336 -25.92 29.21 -26.18
N ALA A 337 -25.40 30.00 -27.12
CA ALA A 337 -24.09 30.63 -27.19
C ALA A 337 -22.91 29.75 -27.66
N TYR A 338 -22.92 29.44 -28.95
CA TYR A 338 -21.71 29.28 -29.76
C TYR A 338 -21.34 30.69 -30.25
N GLU A 339 -20.45 31.39 -29.55
CA GLU A 339 -19.69 32.50 -30.15
C GLU A 339 -18.43 32.78 -29.32
N ASP A 340 -17.31 32.70 -30.03
CA ASP A 340 -15.98 33.25 -29.72
C ASP A 340 -15.06 32.58 -28.68
N SER A 341 -14.16 31.74 -29.20
CA SER A 341 -12.75 31.74 -28.79
C SER A 341 -11.85 31.22 -29.92
N LYS A 342 -11.78 31.98 -31.02
CA LYS A 342 -10.52 32.06 -31.76
C LYS A 342 -9.62 32.99 -30.95
N ASP A 343 -8.62 32.39 -30.30
CA ASP A 343 -7.29 32.94 -30.05
C ASP A 343 -6.68 32.15 -28.90
N LEU A 344 -5.67 31.34 -29.22
CA LEU A 344 -4.54 30.91 -28.39
C LEU A 344 -3.73 29.90 -29.23
N THR A 345 -2.95 30.44 -30.17
CA THR A 345 -1.75 29.79 -30.72
C THR A 345 -0.57 30.00 -29.80
#